data_AF-A0A6N9RDE1-F1
#
_entry.id   AF-A0A6N9RDE1-F1
#
_cell.length_a   1.000
_cell.length_b   1.000
_cell.length_c   1.000
_cell.angle_alpha   90.00
_cell.angle_beta   90.00
_cell.angle_gamma   90.00
#
_symmetry.space_group_name_H-M   'P 1'
#
loop_
_entity.id
_entity.type
_entity.pdbx_description
1 polymer ?
#
loop_
_entity_poly.entity_id
_entity_poly.type
_entity_poly.pdbx_seq_one_letter_code
_entity_poly.pdbx_strand_id
1 'polypeptide(L)'
;MKSPVVLSAGAQAAVAALIMLGMVGGSLIAAYSGFGTSPRHGGPSTFVPAPQAYLLAATMYGMSAIGLLALLSNRKASRTVITLAAVAYAIAAAGLTAVLSPN
;
A
#
# COMPACT_ATOMS: atom_id res chain seq x y z
N MET A 1 -28.96 4.19 -15.74
CA MET A 1 -28.24 4.87 -14.64
C MET A 1 -27.62 3.79 -13.78
N LYS A 2 -26.29 3.74 -13.62
CA LYS A 2 -25.62 2.71 -12.82
C LYS A 2 -25.85 3.07 -11.35
N SER A 3 -26.54 2.22 -10.58
CA SER A 3 -26.77 2.46 -9.14
C SER A 3 -25.43 2.75 -8.47
N PRO A 4 -25.33 3.79 -7.62
CA PRO A 4 -24.12 4.04 -6.86
C PRO A 4 -23.86 2.78 -6.03
N VAL A 5 -22.66 2.21 -6.15
CA VAL A 5 -22.23 1.09 -5.32
C VAL A 5 -22.09 1.63 -3.91
N VAL A 6 -23.12 1.44 -3.08
CA VAL A 6 -23.10 1.81 -1.66
C VAL A 6 -22.39 0.70 -0.92
N LEU A 7 -21.18 0.98 -0.43
CA LEU A 7 -20.42 0.01 0.36
C LEU A 7 -21.09 -0.15 1.74
N SER A 8 -21.47 -1.37 2.09
CA SER A 8 -21.91 -1.70 3.46
C SER A 8 -20.79 -1.43 4.47
N ALA A 9 -21.14 -1.29 5.75
CA ALA A 9 -20.14 -1.04 6.80
C ALA A 9 -19.05 -2.14 6.83
N GLY A 10 -19.44 -3.41 6.65
CA GLY A 10 -18.50 -4.52 6.56
C GLY A 10 -17.58 -4.43 5.34
N ALA A 11 -18.12 -4.05 4.18
CA ALA A 11 -17.31 -3.84 2.98
C ALA A 11 -16.33 -2.66 3.15
N GLN A 12 -16.74 -1.58 3.81
CA GLN A 12 -15.86 -0.46 4.11
C GLN A 12 -14.71 -0.86 5.04
N ALA A 13 -14.99 -1.66 6.08
CA ALA A 13 -13.97 -2.17 6.98
C ALA A 13 -12.97 -3.09 6.25
N ALA A 14 -13.46 -3.98 5.38
CA ALA A 14 -12.62 -4.83 4.56
C ALA A 14 -11.72 -4.03 3.61
N VAL A 15 -12.26 -3.01 2.94
CA VAL A 15 -11.48 -2.10 2.10
C VAL A 15 -10.43 -1.36 2.92
N ALA A 16 -10.79 -0.86 4.11
CA ALA A 16 -9.82 -0.22 5.01
C ALA A 16 -8.67 -1.16 5.41
N ALA A 17 -8.97 -2.42 5.71
CA ALA A 17 -7.95 -3.43 5.98
C ALA A 17 -7.03 -3.68 4.77
N LEU A 18 -7.59 -3.74 3.55
CA LEU A 18 -6.79 -3.88 2.32
C LEU A 18 -5.88 -2.67 2.06
N ILE A 19 -6.35 -1.45 2.35
CA ILE A 19 -5.52 -0.25 2.28
C ILE A 19 -4.31 -0.40 3.19
N MET A 20 -4.53 -0.76 4.46
CA MET A 20 -3.45 -0.93 5.43
C MET A 20 -2.50 -2.05 5.01
N LEU A 21 -3.04 -3.20 4.57
CA LEU A 21 -2.23 -4.33 4.16
C LEU A 21 -1.36 -4.01 2.94
N GLY A 22 -1.92 -3.36 1.92
CA GLY A 22 -1.16 -2.96 0.73
C GLY A 22 -0.09 -1.91 1.04
N MET A 23 -0.38 -0.96 1.94
CA MET A 23 0.60 0.04 2.36
C MET A 23 1.76 -0.58 3.14
N VAL A 24 1.44 -1.42 4.13
CA VAL A 24 2.45 -2.12 4.95
C VAL A 24 3.26 -3.08 4.08
N GLY A 25 2.61 -3.89 3.25
CA GLY A 25 3.25 -4.83 2.35
C GLY A 25 4.18 -4.13 1.35
N GLY A 26 3.71 -3.07 0.69
CA GLY A 26 4.53 -2.28 -0.23
C GLY A 26 5.75 -1.67 0.47
N SER A 27 5.57 -1.15 1.68
CA SER A 27 6.65 -0.51 2.45
C SER A 27 7.70 -1.51 2.93
N LEU A 28 7.30 -2.71 3.36
CA LEU A 28 8.22 -3.78 3.70
C LEU A 28 9.04 -4.23 2.48
N ILE A 29 8.40 -4.40 1.32
CA ILE A 29 9.13 -4.81 0.11
C ILE A 29 10.13 -3.74 -0.32
N ALA A 30 9.71 -2.47 -0.30
CA ALA A 30 10.57 -1.34 -0.66
C ALA A 30 11.74 -1.17 0.34
N ALA A 31 11.47 -1.26 1.64
CA ALA A 31 12.46 -1.09 2.69
C ALA A 31 13.55 -2.17 2.69
N TYR A 32 13.19 -3.39 2.30
CA TYR A 32 14.09 -4.55 2.30
C TYR A 32 14.50 -5.00 0.89
N SER A 33 14.32 -4.17 -0.14
CA SER A 33 14.69 -4.46 -1.54
C SER A 33 14.17 -5.81 -2.08
N GLY A 34 13.00 -6.27 -1.64
CA GLY A 34 12.46 -7.60 -2.00
C GLY A 34 12.72 -8.73 -0.99
N PHE A 35 12.93 -8.37 0.27
CA PHE A 35 13.16 -9.22 1.46
C PHE A 35 14.47 -10.00 1.44
N GLY A 36 15.48 -9.45 2.11
CA GLY A 36 16.69 -10.14 2.53
C GLY A 36 16.52 -10.80 3.89
N THR A 37 16.54 -12.14 3.95
CA THR A 37 17.37 -12.97 4.85
C THR A 37 17.04 -14.46 4.70
N SER A 38 18.03 -15.27 4.30
CA SER A 38 18.14 -16.69 4.66
C SER A 38 19.62 -17.09 4.68
N PRO A 39 20.16 -17.62 5.79
CA PRO A 39 21.62 -17.69 6.04
C PRO A 39 22.35 -18.89 5.42
N ARG A 40 21.72 -19.70 4.58
CA ARG A 40 22.25 -21.05 4.28
C ARG A 40 23.58 -21.03 3.49
N HIS A 41 23.91 -19.96 2.78
CA HIS A 41 25.08 -19.87 1.89
C HIS A 41 25.88 -18.55 1.96
N GLY A 42 25.83 -17.79 3.06
CA GLY A 42 26.73 -16.64 3.26
C GLY A 42 26.50 -15.43 2.35
N GLY A 43 25.35 -15.34 1.67
CA GLY A 43 24.93 -14.19 0.86
C GLY A 43 23.43 -13.87 1.02
N PRO A 44 22.97 -12.66 0.63
CA PRO A 44 21.60 -12.21 0.83
C PRO A 44 20.59 -13.06 0.01
N SER A 45 19.69 -13.76 0.69
CA SER A 45 18.59 -14.49 0.06
C SER A 45 17.45 -13.51 -0.24
N THR A 46 17.18 -13.28 -1.52
CA THR A 46 16.05 -12.48 -2.03
C THR A 46 14.82 -13.36 -2.22
N PHE A 47 13.68 -13.00 -1.60
CA PHE A 47 12.38 -13.64 -1.84
C PHE A 47 11.94 -13.52 -3.30
N VAL A 48 12.21 -12.37 -3.92
CA VAL A 48 11.99 -12.07 -5.35
C VAL A 48 13.14 -11.14 -5.83
N PRO A 49 13.71 -11.33 -7.04
CA PRO A 49 14.70 -10.41 -7.61
C PRO A 49 14.27 -8.94 -7.54
N ALA A 50 15.21 -8.05 -7.21
CA ALA A 50 14.91 -6.64 -6.91
C ALA A 50 13.98 -5.92 -7.93
N PRO A 51 14.17 -6.04 -9.26
CA PRO A 51 13.25 -5.40 -10.21
C PRO A 51 11.80 -5.87 -10.10
N GLN A 52 11.60 -7.17 -9.87
CA GLN A 52 10.29 -7.79 -9.75
C GLN A 52 9.65 -7.48 -8.38
N ALA A 53 10.47 -7.37 -7.34
CA ALA A 53 10.02 -6.95 -6.01
C ALA A 53 9.46 -5.52 -6.04
N TYR A 54 10.11 -4.58 -6.74
CA TYR A 54 9.59 -3.21 -6.85
C TYR A 54 8.26 -3.15 -7.63
N LEU A 55 8.05 -4.01 -8.62
CA LEU A 55 6.74 -4.14 -9.29
C LEU A 55 5.68 -4.65 -8.30
N LEU A 56 6.03 -5.62 -7.45
CA LEU A 56 5.11 -6.12 -6.42
C LEU A 56 4.80 -5.03 -5.38
N ALA A 57 5.80 -4.24 -4.96
CA ALA A 57 5.58 -3.09 -4.09
C ALA A 57 4.65 -2.04 -4.75
N ALA A 58 4.88 -1.71 -6.01
CA ALA A 58 4.06 -0.77 -6.77
C ALA A 58 2.60 -1.23 -6.88
N THR A 59 2.37 -2.53 -7.15
CA THR A 59 1.01 -3.09 -7.19
C THR A 59 0.32 -3.06 -5.83
N MET A 60 1.04 -3.38 -4.75
CA MET A 60 0.52 -3.28 -3.37
C MET A 60 0.10 -1.86 -3.02
N TYR A 61 0.95 -0.87 -3.32
CA TYR A 61 0.59 0.54 -3.14
C TYR A 61 -0.56 0.98 -4.04
N GLY A 62 -0.60 0.52 -5.29
CA GLY A 62 -1.66 0.82 -6.24
C GLY A 62 -3.03 0.33 -5.74
N MET A 63 -3.11 -0.93 -5.27
CA MET A 63 -4.34 -1.47 -4.69
C MET A 63 -4.77 -0.72 -3.44
N SER A 64 -3.81 -0.35 -2.58
CA SER A 64 -4.09 0.45 -1.39
C SER A 64 -4.62 1.85 -1.74
N ALA A 65 -4.03 2.53 -2.72
CA ALA A 65 -4.52 3.82 -3.21
C ALA A 65 -5.92 3.73 -3.85
N ILE A 66 -6.19 2.66 -4.62
CA ILE A 66 -7.52 2.41 -5.19
C ILE A 66 -8.56 2.20 -4.07
N GLY A 67 -8.21 1.44 -3.02
CA GLY A 67 -9.07 1.25 -1.85
C GLY A 67 -9.39 2.58 -1.15
N LEU A 68 -8.38 3.43 -0.97
CA LEU A 68 -8.55 4.75 -0.37
C LEU A 68 -9.50 5.62 -1.21
N LEU A 69 -9.29 5.65 -2.53
CA LEU A 69 -10.17 6.35 -3.46
C LEU A 69 -11.60 5.81 -3.43
N ALA A 70 -11.78 4.49 -3.32
CA ALA A 70 -13.10 3.87 -3.21
C ALA A 70 -13.84 4.33 -1.95
N LEU A 71 -13.17 4.36 -0.79
CA LEU A 71 -13.76 4.85 0.47
C LEU A 71 -14.11 6.34 0.41
N LEU A 72 -13.20 7.17 -0.12
CA LEU A 72 -13.42 8.61 -0.24
C LEU A 72 -14.55 8.93 -1.22
N SER A 73 -14.62 8.20 -2.34
CA SER A 73 -15.69 8.33 -3.34
C SER A 73 -17.04 7.91 -2.77
N ASN A 74 -17.10 6.82 -2.01
CA ASN A 74 -18.33 6.38 -1.32
C ASN A 74 -18.82 7.42 -0.30
N ARG A 75 -17.91 8.16 0.33
CA ARG A 75 -18.23 9.29 1.23
C ARG A 75 -18.52 10.61 0.52
N LYS A 76 -18.52 10.63 -0.82
CA LYS A 76 -18.67 11.85 -1.63
C LYS A 76 -17.67 12.95 -1.24
N ALA A 77 -16.44 12.56 -0.91
CA ALA A 77 -15.39 13.50 -0.54
C ALA A 77 -15.12 14.50 -1.67
N SER A 78 -14.84 15.75 -1.32
CA SER A 78 -14.47 16.77 -2.30
C SER A 78 -13.11 16.47 -2.95
N ARG A 79 -12.84 17.07 -4.11
CA ARG A 79 -11.52 16.94 -4.79
C ARG A 79 -10.36 17.40 -3.91
N THR A 80 -10.58 18.42 -3.08
CA THR A 80 -9.59 18.90 -2.10
C THR A 80 -9.30 17.87 -1.02
N VAL A 81 -10.32 17.17 -0.51
CA VAL A 81 -10.11 16.09 0.47
C VAL A 81 -9.40 14.90 -0.17
N ILE A 82 -9.73 14.54 -1.41
CA ILE A 82 -9.08 13.45 -2.13
C ILE A 82 -7.59 13.76 -2.36
N THR A 83 -7.26 14.98 -2.79
CA THR A 83 -5.86 15.39 -3.02
C THR A 83 -5.07 15.43 -1.72
N LEU A 84 -5.63 16.00 -0.64
CA LEU A 84 -5.01 15.96 0.69
C LEU A 84 -4.79 14.53 1.18
N ALA A 85 -5.76 13.65 1.01
CA ALA A 85 -5.64 12.25 1.40
C ALA A 85 -4.57 11.50 0.59
N ALA A 86 -4.43 11.79 -0.71
CA ALA A 86 -3.38 11.22 -1.54
C ALA A 86 -1.98 11.69 -1.11
N VAL A 87 -1.82 12.97 -0.78
CA VAL A 87 -0.57 13.53 -0.25
C VAL A 87 -0.25 12.91 1.12
N ALA A 88 -1.22 12.86 2.02
CA ALA A 88 -1.06 12.24 3.34
C ALA A 88 -0.69 10.76 3.23
N TYR A 89 -1.31 10.03 2.30
CA TYR A 89 -0.99 8.64 2.00
C TYR A 89 0.46 8.47 1.52
N ALA A 90 0.92 9.31 0.59
CA ALA A 90 2.29 9.27 0.09
C ALA A 90 3.32 9.55 1.20
N ILE A 91 3.05 10.54 2.05
CA ILE A 91 3.90 10.87 3.20
C ILE A 91 3.93 9.69 4.19
N ALA A 92 2.78 9.10 4.50
CA ALA A 92 2.70 7.96 5.40
C ALA A 92 3.45 6.73 4.86
N ALA A 93 3.29 6.42 3.57
CA ALA A 93 3.99 5.31 2.93
C ALA A 93 5.51 5.54 2.91
N ALA A 94 5.97 6.75 2.57
CA ALA A 94 7.38 7.10 2.58
C ALA A 94 7.98 7.04 3.99
N GLY A 95 7.28 7.63 4.98
CA GLY A 95 7.69 7.60 6.38
C GLY A 95 7.74 6.19 6.95
N LEU A 96 6.73 5.35 6.65
CA LEU A 96 6.73 3.96 7.06
C LEU A 96 7.89 3.18 6.44
N THR A 97 8.15 3.36 5.15
CA THR A 97 9.29 2.73 4.47
C THR A 97 10.60 3.15 5.14
N ALA A 98 10.79 4.45 5.41
CA ALA A 98 12.00 4.96 6.05
C ALA A 98 12.21 4.39 7.47
N VAL A 99 11.13 4.24 8.26
CA VAL A 99 11.20 3.63 9.60
C VAL A 99 11.54 2.14 9.53
N LEU A 100 11.10 1.44 8.48
CA LEU A 100 11.32 0.01 8.31
C LEU A 100 12.68 -0.33 7.67
N SER A 101 13.29 0.62 6.97
CA SER A 101 14.59 0.42 6.32
C SER A 101 15.70 0.15 7.34
N PRO A 102 16.55 -0.87 7.11
CA PRO A 102 17.70 -1.12 7.97
C PRO A 102 18.68 0.06 7.88
N ASN A 103 19.14 0.55 9.04
CA ASN A 103 20.18 1.58 9.14
C ASN A 103 21.55 1.05 8.72
#